data_AF-A0A8T7BY75-F1
#
_entry.id   AF-A0A8T7BY75-F1
#
_cell.length_a   1.000
_cell.length_b   1.000
_cell.length_c   1.000
_cell.angle_alpha   90.00
_cell.angle_beta   90.00
_cell.angle_gamma   90.00
#
_symmetry.space_group_name_H-M   'P 1'
#
loop_
_entity.id
_entity.type
_entity.pdbx_description
1 polymer ?
#
loop_
_entity_poly.entity_id
_entity_poly.type
_entity_poly.pdbx_seq_one_letter_code
_entity_poly.pdbx_strand_id
1 'polypeptide(L)'
;MYQEFVKMAQDNMKPVMKLAESNTALAVNLFKSQSEKTVDIMQSNLAHMQALSATKDMNEAVSLQQKYVEELGEKWVAASKENAAAVEAALTDAGKVFEGSLAEVQAQAKKTVQKIEKEITKAAKKAA
;
A
#
# COMPACT_ATOMS: atom_id res chain seq x y z
N MET A 1 -8.58 35.13 -8.09
CA MET A 1 -7.84 34.81 -9.34
C MET A 1 -6.52 34.09 -9.06
N TYR A 2 -5.36 34.75 -8.88
CA TYR A 2 -4.06 34.03 -8.75
C TYR A 2 -3.95 33.15 -7.49
N GLN A 3 -4.30 33.68 -6.31
CA GLN A 3 -4.30 32.87 -5.07
C GLN A 3 -5.32 31.70 -5.11
N GLU A 4 -6.46 31.89 -5.76
CA GLU A 4 -7.45 30.81 -5.93
C GLU A 4 -6.94 29.74 -6.90
N PHE A 5 -6.21 30.13 -7.94
CA PHE A 5 -5.60 29.20 -8.89
C PHE A 5 -4.47 28.38 -8.24
N VAL A 6 -3.60 29.02 -7.46
CA VAL A 6 -2.55 28.35 -6.68
C VAL A 6 -3.15 27.38 -5.66
N LYS A 7 -4.22 27.79 -4.97
CA LYS A 7 -4.92 26.93 -4.00
C LYS A 7 -5.60 25.74 -4.66
N MET A 8 -6.24 25.95 -5.81
CA MET A 8 -6.84 24.88 -6.61
C MET A 8 -5.77 23.89 -7.11
N ALA A 9 -4.62 24.37 -7.58
CA ALA A 9 -3.51 23.52 -7.98
C ALA A 9 -2.95 22.70 -6.81
N GLN A 10 -2.79 23.32 -5.63
CA GLN A 10 -2.37 22.61 -4.42
C GLN A 10 -3.38 21.55 -3.97
N ASP A 11 -4.68 21.87 -3.98
CA ASP A 11 -5.74 20.95 -3.60
C ASP A 11 -5.80 19.75 -4.56
N ASN A 12 -5.61 19.98 -5.87
CA ASN A 12 -5.56 18.92 -6.89
C ASN A 12 -4.32 18.02 -6.80
N MET A 13 -3.22 18.49 -6.20
CA MET A 13 -1.99 17.69 -6.03
C MET A 13 -2.02 16.81 -4.77
N LYS A 14 -2.89 17.09 -3.80
CA LYS A 14 -3.00 16.32 -2.54
C LYS A 14 -3.28 14.82 -2.77
N PRO A 15 -4.19 14.41 -3.66
CA PRO A 15 -4.41 12.98 -3.93
C PRO A 15 -3.17 12.28 -4.46
N VAL A 16 -2.42 12.94 -5.36
CA VAL A 16 -1.18 12.41 -5.93
C VAL A 16 -0.11 12.26 -4.86
N MET A 17 0.04 13.25 -3.97
CA MET A 17 1.00 13.14 -2.86
C MET A 17 0.62 12.01 -1.89
N LYS A 18 -0.67 11.86 -1.54
CA LYS A 18 -1.14 10.76 -0.68
C LYS A 18 -0.88 9.38 -1.30
N LEU A 19 -1.07 9.23 -2.61
CA LEU A 19 -0.72 7.99 -3.31
C LEU A 19 0.79 7.73 -3.32
N ALA A 20 1.61 8.75 -3.53
CA ALA A 20 3.07 8.63 -3.49
C ALA A 20 3.59 8.25 -2.09
N GLU A 21 3.05 8.86 -1.05
CA GLU A 21 3.33 8.51 0.35
C GLU A 21 2.94 7.06 0.66
N SER A 22 1.74 6.65 0.26
CA SER A 22 1.24 5.28 0.45
C SER A 22 2.12 4.24 -0.27
N ASN A 23 2.47 4.49 -1.54
CA ASN A 23 3.37 3.62 -2.30
C ASN A 23 4.77 3.54 -1.68
N THR A 24 5.29 4.65 -1.17
CA THR A 24 6.60 4.68 -0.50
C THR A 24 6.56 3.85 0.79
N ALA A 25 5.51 4.01 1.59
CA ALA A 25 5.31 3.23 2.81
C ALA A 25 5.20 1.73 2.51
N LEU A 26 4.45 1.34 1.47
CA LEU A 26 4.36 -0.04 1.01
C LEU A 26 5.74 -0.58 0.61
N ALA A 27 6.50 0.16 -0.18
CA ALA A 27 7.84 -0.26 -0.62
C ALA A 27 8.79 -0.48 0.57
N VAL A 28 8.79 0.44 1.55
CA VAL A 28 9.58 0.30 2.78
C VAL A 28 9.15 -0.93 3.58
N ASN A 29 7.85 -1.17 3.72
CA ASN A 29 7.33 -2.32 4.45
C ASN A 29 7.68 -3.65 3.77
N LEU A 30 7.54 -3.72 2.44
CA LEU A 30 7.93 -4.91 1.66
C LEU A 30 9.43 -5.18 1.75
N PHE A 31 10.25 -4.13 1.63
CA PHE A 31 11.70 -4.25 1.74
C PHE A 31 12.12 -4.74 3.13
N LYS A 32 11.56 -4.15 4.19
CA LYS A 32 11.81 -4.57 5.57
C LYS A 32 11.41 -6.04 5.78
N SER A 33 10.21 -6.42 5.36
CA SER A 33 9.71 -7.79 5.45
C SER A 33 10.61 -8.78 4.71
N GLN A 34 11.03 -8.48 3.48
CA GLN A 34 11.95 -9.34 2.72
C GLN A 34 13.33 -9.46 3.37
N SER A 35 13.85 -8.37 3.94
CA SER A 35 15.14 -8.37 4.64
C SER A 35 15.07 -9.24 5.91
N GLU A 36 14.03 -9.07 6.74
CA GLU A 36 13.83 -9.87 7.95
C GLU A 36 13.68 -11.36 7.62
N LYS A 37 12.90 -11.70 6.60
CA LYS A 37 12.72 -13.08 6.14
C LYS A 37 13.99 -13.70 5.59
N THR A 38 14.81 -12.93 4.89
CA THR A 38 16.11 -13.41 4.40
C THR A 38 17.04 -13.75 5.56
N VAL A 39 17.09 -12.90 6.59
CA VAL A 39 17.88 -13.17 7.81
C VAL A 39 17.38 -14.43 8.51
N ASP A 40 16.06 -14.57 8.68
CA ASP A 40 15.46 -15.76 9.29
C ASP A 40 15.76 -17.04 8.49
N ILE A 41 15.67 -17.00 7.15
CA ILE A 41 16.05 -18.14 6.30
C ILE A 41 17.55 -18.47 6.44
N MET A 42 18.43 -17.47 6.52
CA MET A 42 19.87 -17.70 6.72
C MET A 42 20.14 -18.35 8.08
N GLN A 43 19.46 -17.90 9.14
CA GLN A 43 19.56 -18.50 10.46
C GLN A 43 19.04 -19.94 10.48
N SER A 44 17.90 -20.18 9.83
CA SER A 44 17.31 -21.52 9.66
C SER A 44 18.28 -22.47 8.93
N ASN A 45 18.92 -22.01 7.85
CA ASN A 45 19.92 -22.78 7.12
C ASN A 45 21.12 -23.13 7.99
N LEU A 46 21.64 -22.17 8.75
CA LEU A 46 22.76 -22.39 9.66
C LEU A 46 22.42 -23.43 10.73
N ALA A 47 21.26 -23.32 11.35
CA ALA A 47 20.78 -24.29 12.33
C ALA A 47 20.61 -25.69 11.72
N HIS A 48 20.02 -25.78 10.52
CA HIS A 48 19.86 -27.05 9.81
C HIS A 48 21.20 -27.69 9.46
N MET A 49 22.16 -26.93 8.93
CA MET A 49 23.50 -27.45 8.62
C MET A 49 24.21 -27.94 9.88
N GLN A 50 24.10 -27.23 11.00
CA GLN A 50 24.67 -27.66 12.27
C GLN A 50 24.06 -28.98 12.73
N ALA A 51 22.73 -29.09 12.70
CA ALA A 51 22.02 -30.31 13.05
C ALA A 51 22.44 -31.48 12.14
N LEU A 52 22.39 -31.27 10.82
CA LEU A 52 22.75 -32.28 9.83
C LEU A 52 24.21 -32.75 9.97
N SER A 53 25.14 -31.84 10.28
CA SER A 53 26.55 -32.17 10.48
C SER A 53 26.82 -33.00 11.74
N ALA A 54 25.94 -32.88 12.75
CA ALA A 54 26.04 -33.65 13.99
C ALA A 54 25.38 -35.04 13.89
N THR A 55 24.49 -35.22 12.92
CA THR A 55 23.77 -36.48 12.70
C THR A 55 24.67 -37.53 12.04
N LYS A 56 24.73 -38.72 12.65
CA LYS A 56 25.50 -39.87 12.14
C LYS A 56 24.62 -40.94 11.48
N ASP A 57 23.32 -40.90 11.74
CA ASP A 57 22.35 -41.83 11.18
C ASP A 57 21.71 -41.27 9.90
N MET A 58 21.71 -42.08 8.84
CA MET A 58 21.23 -41.62 7.54
C MET A 58 19.71 -41.43 7.48
N ASN A 59 18.93 -42.22 8.23
CA ASN A 59 17.48 -42.06 8.29
C ASN A 59 17.10 -40.80 9.08
N GLU A 60 17.82 -40.53 10.16
CA GLU A 60 17.66 -39.29 10.92
C GLU A 60 18.04 -38.05 10.08
N ALA A 61 19.11 -38.14 9.28
CA ALA A 61 19.51 -37.08 8.36
C ALA A 61 18.43 -36.79 7.30
N VAL A 62 17.81 -37.83 6.74
CA VAL A 62 16.69 -37.68 5.79
C VAL A 62 15.48 -37.04 6.47
N SER A 63 15.14 -37.47 7.68
CA SER A 63 14.03 -36.89 8.44
C SER A 63 14.26 -35.40 8.76
N LEU A 64 15.48 -35.02 9.15
CA LEU A 64 15.86 -33.63 9.35
C LEU A 64 15.71 -32.81 8.06
N GLN A 65 16.16 -33.34 6.93
CA GLN A 65 16.03 -32.65 5.63
C GLN A 65 14.55 -32.47 5.23
N GLN A 66 13.70 -33.48 5.45
CA GLN A 66 12.26 -33.39 5.16
C GLN A 66 11.61 -32.29 6.02
N LYS A 67 11.85 -32.34 7.33
CA LYS A 67 11.32 -31.34 8.26
C LYS A 67 11.77 -29.93 7.89
N TYR A 68 13.04 -29.77 7.51
CA TYR A 68 13.56 -28.48 7.07
C TYR A 68 12.87 -27.95 5.82
N VAL A 69 12.55 -28.81 4.85
CA VAL A 69 11.81 -28.42 3.64
C VAL A 69 10.37 -28.02 3.97
N GLU A 70 9.71 -28.73 4.89
CA GLU A 70 8.37 -28.37 5.37
C GLU A 70 8.39 -26.99 6.06
N GLU A 71 9.32 -26.77 6.98
CA GLU A 71 9.51 -25.48 7.68
C GLU A 71 9.78 -24.33 6.69
N LEU A 72 10.62 -24.56 5.67
CA LEU A 72 10.82 -23.57 4.60
C LEU A 72 9.52 -23.28 3.85
N GLY A 73 8.75 -24.31 3.51
CA GLY A 73 7.46 -24.17 2.83
C GLY A 73 6.48 -23.32 3.64
N GLU A 74 6.38 -23.55 4.95
CA GLU A 74 5.55 -22.74 5.85
C GLU A 74 5.99 -21.27 5.89
N LYS A 75 7.30 -21.01 5.98
CA LYS A 75 7.86 -19.64 5.95
C LYS A 75 7.51 -18.91 4.66
N TRP A 76 7.59 -19.59 3.51
CA TRP A 76 7.19 -19.03 2.21
C TRP A 76 5.70 -18.71 2.12
N VAL A 77 4.84 -19.60 2.62
CA VAL A 77 3.39 -19.36 2.66
C VAL A 77 3.05 -18.19 3.57
N ALA A 78 3.66 -18.10 4.76
CA ALA A 78 3.47 -16.99 5.68
C ALA A 78 3.90 -15.66 5.05
N ALA A 79 5.08 -15.63 4.41
CA ALA A 79 5.57 -14.47 3.69
C ALA A 79 4.63 -14.01 2.56
N SER A 80 4.09 -14.97 1.81
CA SER A 80 3.16 -14.67 0.72
C SER A 80 1.86 -14.06 1.23
N LYS A 81 1.32 -14.59 2.34
CA LYS A 81 0.12 -14.03 2.99
C LYS A 81 0.34 -12.61 3.50
N GLU A 82 1.47 -12.35 4.16
CA GLU A 82 1.80 -11.00 4.64
C GLU A 82 1.97 -10.00 3.50
N ASN A 83 2.67 -10.38 2.43
CA ASN A 83 2.83 -9.51 1.25
C ASN A 83 1.49 -9.24 0.56
N ALA A 84 0.63 -10.25 0.42
CA ALA A 84 -0.71 -10.08 -0.14
C ALA A 84 -1.55 -9.11 0.70
N ALA A 85 -1.54 -9.26 2.03
CA ALA A 85 -2.24 -8.36 2.93
C ALA A 85 -1.73 -6.91 2.86
N ALA A 86 -0.40 -6.73 2.75
CA ALA A 86 0.20 -5.40 2.60
C ALA A 86 -0.23 -4.72 1.29
N VAL A 87 -0.26 -5.47 0.18
CA VAL A 87 -0.73 -4.96 -1.13
C VAL A 87 -2.23 -4.66 -1.10
N GLU A 88 -3.04 -5.53 -0.50
CA GLU A 88 -4.49 -5.33 -0.38
C GLU A 88 -4.83 -4.07 0.45
N ALA A 89 -4.10 -3.84 1.54
CA ALA A 89 -4.24 -2.63 2.34
C ALA A 89 -3.90 -1.37 1.52
N ALA A 90 -2.81 -1.40 0.76
CA ALA A 90 -2.41 -0.28 -0.10
C ALA A 90 -3.43 -0.01 -1.21
N LEU A 91 -3.99 -1.06 -1.83
CA LEU A 91 -5.05 -0.93 -2.83
C LEU A 91 -6.33 -0.34 -2.23
N THR A 92 -6.71 -0.78 -1.02
CA THR A 92 -7.87 -0.25 -0.30
C THR A 92 -7.70 1.23 -0.01
N ASP A 93 -6.52 1.65 0.46
CA ASP A 93 -6.26 3.06 0.75
C ASP A 93 -6.18 3.92 -0.53
N ALA A 94 -5.62 3.40 -1.62
CA ALA A 94 -5.67 4.05 -2.92
C ALA A 94 -7.13 4.22 -3.41
N GLY A 95 -7.98 3.21 -3.21
CA GLY A 95 -9.42 3.28 -3.50
C GLY A 95 -10.11 4.41 -2.74
N LYS A 96 -9.85 4.55 -1.43
CA LYS A 96 -10.39 5.65 -0.61
C LYS A 96 -9.93 7.02 -1.10
N VAL A 97 -8.66 7.15 -1.51
CA VAL A 97 -8.13 8.42 -2.07
C VAL A 97 -8.87 8.77 -3.36
N PHE A 98 -9.14 7.78 -4.21
CA PHE A 98 -9.88 7.98 -5.45
C PHE A 98 -11.36 8.36 -5.19
N GLU A 99 -12.06 7.62 -4.35
CA GLU A 99 -13.46 7.91 -3.97
C GLU A 99 -13.60 9.31 -3.35
N GLY A 100 -12.68 9.67 -2.44
CA GLY A 100 -12.65 11.00 -1.85
C GLY A 100 -12.41 12.11 -2.88
N SER A 101 -11.49 11.89 -3.83
CA SER A 101 -11.21 12.85 -4.90
C SER A 101 -12.44 13.07 -5.80
N LEU A 102 -13.18 12.00 -6.13
CA LEU A 102 -14.40 12.09 -6.92
C LEU A 102 -15.50 12.88 -6.19
N ALA A 103 -15.68 12.64 -4.90
CA ALA A 103 -16.63 13.37 -4.07
C ALA A 103 -16.30 14.88 -3.98
N GLU A 104 -15.02 15.22 -3.85
CA GLU A 104 -14.56 16.62 -3.84
C GLU A 104 -14.82 17.33 -5.18
N VAL A 105 -14.54 16.68 -6.31
CA VAL A 105 -14.84 17.21 -7.65
C VAL A 105 -16.35 17.44 -7.83
N GLN A 106 -17.18 16.48 -7.40
CA GLN A 106 -18.64 16.62 -7.49
C GLN A 106 -19.15 17.78 -6.62
N ALA A 107 -18.59 17.96 -5.42
CA ALA A 107 -18.92 19.07 -4.54
C ALA A 107 -18.49 20.43 -5.11
N GLN A 108 -17.31 20.50 -5.74
CA GLN A 108 -16.87 21.71 -6.44
C GLN A 108 -17.76 22.04 -7.65
N ALA A 109 -18.12 21.04 -8.47
CA ALA A 109 -19.02 21.22 -9.59
C ALA A 109 -20.39 21.79 -9.15
N LYS A 110 -20.98 21.25 -8.08
CA LYS A 110 -22.23 21.78 -7.50
C LYS A 110 -22.08 23.23 -7.03
N LYS A 111 -20.98 23.58 -6.35
CA LYS A 111 -20.71 24.98 -5.93
C LYS A 111 -20.56 25.93 -7.11
N THR A 112 -19.94 25.49 -8.21
CA THR A 112 -19.78 26.28 -9.43
C THR A 112 -21.14 26.53 -10.08
N VAL A 113 -21.98 25.51 -10.23
CA VAL A 113 -23.36 25.66 -10.75
C VAL A 113 -24.17 26.65 -9.90
N GLN A 114 -24.14 26.51 -8.58
CA GLN A 114 -24.84 27.44 -7.67
C GLN A 114 -24.32 28.88 -7.76
N LYS A 115 -23.01 29.08 -7.98
CA LYS A 115 -22.45 30.42 -8.23
C LYS A 115 -22.99 31.00 -9.54
N ILE A 116 -22.99 30.21 -10.61
CA ILE A 116 -23.52 30.63 -11.92
C ILE A 116 -25.00 31.01 -11.80
N GLU A 117 -25.82 30.17 -11.16
CA GLU A 117 -27.25 30.46 -10.92
C GLU A 117 -27.47 31.77 -10.14
N LYS A 118 -26.68 32.01 -9.08
CA LYS A 118 -26.76 33.26 -8.31
C LYS A 118 -26.38 34.48 -9.13
N GLU A 119 -25.35 34.39 -9.96
CA GLU A 119 -24.92 35.49 -10.81
C GLU A 119 -25.91 35.76 -11.96
N ILE A 120 -26.51 34.72 -12.56
CA ILE A 120 -27.61 34.85 -13.53
C ILE A 120 -28.83 35.52 -12.86
N THR A 121 -29.20 35.10 -11.65
CA THR A 121 -30.33 35.68 -10.92
C THR A 121 -30.10 37.13 -10.54
N LYS A 122 -28.87 37.49 -10.14
CA LYS A 122 -28.48 38.90 -9.90
C LYS A 122 -28.53 39.73 -11.17
N ALA A 123 -28.04 39.20 -12.29
CA ALA A 123 -28.08 39.88 -13.59
C ALA A 123 -29.52 40.13 -14.06
N ALA A 124 -30.40 39.13 -13.90
CA ALA A 124 -31.83 39.26 -14.20
C ALA A 124 -32.52 40.32 -13.33
N LYS A 125 -32.21 40.39 -12.03
CA LYS A 125 -32.71 41.44 -11.12
C LYS A 125 -32.18 42.85 -11.41
N LYS A 126 -31.06 42.98 -12.13
CA LYS A 126 -30.49 44.29 -12.54
C LYS A 126 -31.06 44.79 -13.87
N ALA A 127 -31.68 43.91 -14.65
CA ALA A 127 -32.24 44.21 -15.97
C ALA A 127 -33.76 44.44 -15.95
N ALA A 128 -34.41 44.26 -14.81
CA ALA A 128 -35.81 44.58 -14.52
C ALA A 128 -35.88 45.82 -13.61
#